data_AF-A0A1Y5F907-F1
#
_entry.id   AF-A0A1Y5F907-F1
#
_cell.length_a   1.000
_cell.length_b   1.000
_cell.length_c   1.000
_cell.angle_alpha   90.00
_cell.angle_beta   90.00
_cell.angle_gamma   90.00
#
_symmetry.space_group_name_H-M   'P 1'
#
loop_
_entity.id
_entity.type
_entity.pdbx_description
1 polymer ?
#
loop_
_entity_poly.entity_id
_entity_poly.type
_entity_poly.pdbx_seq_one_letter_code
_entity_poly.pdbx_strand_id
1 'polypeptide(L)' 'MFDRYRDEVEFTYSECIHTGEFFAGEFNSHLLDIWKAAKIDGLAEEDFQDIVEEVVTKYVDLIYYPFSVAIAA' A
#
# COMPACT_ATOMS: atom_id res chain seq x y z
N MET A 1 -11.82 11.58 1.90
CA MET A 1 -12.74 10.60 1.25
C MET A 1 -12.06 9.25 1.01
N PHE A 2 -10.73 9.20 0.89
CA PHE A 2 -9.95 7.96 0.80
C PHE A 2 -9.21 7.59 2.09
N ASP A 3 -9.62 8.19 3.22
CA ASP A 3 -8.99 8.02 4.53
C ASP A 3 -8.95 6.54 4.97
N ARG A 4 -9.94 5.74 4.56
CA ARG A 4 -9.94 4.29 4.81
C ARG A 4 -8.71 3.56 4.25
N TYR A 5 -8.17 3.99 3.10
CA TYR A 5 -7.02 3.33 2.49
C TYR A 5 -5.73 3.73 3.18
N ARG A 6 -5.68 4.97 3.71
CA ARG A 6 -4.61 5.36 4.63
C ARG A 6 -4.63 4.47 5.86
N ASP A 7 -5.79 4.33 6.52
CA ASP A 7 -5.92 3.49 7.71
C ASP A 7 -5.52 2.03 7.41
N GLU A 8 -5.90 1.51 6.24
CA GLU A 8 -5.58 0.14 5.81
C GLU A 8 -4.08 -0.05 5.50
N VAL A 9 -3.46 0.94 4.85
CA VAL A 9 -2.01 0.94 4.59
C VAL A 9 -1.22 1.09 5.90
N GLU A 10 -1.66 1.94 6.84
CA GLU A 10 -1.07 2.10 8.16
C GLU A 10 -1.17 0.81 8.99
N PHE A 11 -2.35 0.19 9.01
CA PHE A 11 -2.56 -1.09 9.68
C PHE A 11 -1.63 -2.16 9.12
N THR A 12 -1.61 -2.32 7.79
CA THR A 12 -0.76 -3.29 7.10
C THR A 12 0.73 -3.04 7.36
N TYR A 13 1.16 -1.78 7.32
CA TYR A 13 2.53 -1.40 7.64
C TYR A 13 2.91 -1.83 9.06
N SER A 14 2.02 -1.61 10.03
CA SER A 14 2.24 -2.01 11.42
C SER A 14 2.33 -3.53 11.60
N GLU A 15 1.51 -4.30 10.88
CA GLU A 15 1.56 -5.77 10.91
C GLU A 15 2.81 -6.35 10.27
N CYS A 16 3.42 -5.62 9.33
CA CYS A 16 4.66 -6.03 8.66
C CYS A 16 5.93 -5.63 9.43
N ILE A 17 5.80 -5.08 10.65
CA ILE A 17 6.95 -4.81 11.53
C ILE A 17 7.07 -5.94 12.54
N HIS A 18 7.99 -6.87 12.28
CA HIS A 18 8.30 -7.96 13.21
C HIS A 18 9.58 -7.65 13.96
N THR A 19 9.56 -7.75 15.29
CA THR A 19 10.74 -7.52 16.13
C THR A 19 11.46 -6.18 15.88
N GLY A 20 10.75 -5.17 15.38
CA GLY A 20 11.30 -3.84 15.05
C GLY A 20 11.89 -3.71 13.64
N GLU A 21 11.88 -4.77 12.84
CA GLU A 21 12.32 -4.76 11.44
C GLU A 21 11.10 -4.76 10.51
N PHE A 22 11.16 -3.98 9.43
CA PHE A 22 10.09 -3.91 8.44
C PHE A 22 10.27 -4.96 7.34
N PHE A 23 9.26 -5.80 7.12
CA PHE A 23 9.25 -6.87 6.14
C PHE A 23 8.59 -6.42 4.85
N ALA A 24 9.34 -5.68 4.03
CA ALA A 24 8.84 -5.10 2.78
C ALA A 24 8.22 -6.13 1.82
N GLY A 25 8.72 -7.37 1.79
CA GLY A 25 8.13 -8.42 0.96
C GLY A 25 6.69 -8.77 1.33
N GLU A 26 6.40 -8.85 2.62
CA GLU A 26 5.04 -9.10 3.15
C GLU A 26 4.14 -7.89 2.86
N PHE A 27 4.63 -6.69 3.14
CA PHE A 27 3.91 -5.45 2.87
C PHE A 27 3.55 -5.31 1.40
N ASN A 28 4.48 -5.54 0.47
CA ASN A 28 4.22 -5.47 -0.97
C ASN A 28 3.18 -6.50 -1.44
N SER A 29 3.13 -7.68 -0.80
CA SER A 29 2.09 -8.67 -1.08
C SER A 29 0.71 -8.16 -0.68
N HIS A 30 0.59 -7.54 0.50
CA HIS A 30 -0.67 -6.97 0.98
C HIS A 30 -1.06 -5.71 0.20
N LEU A 31 -0.09 -4.89 -0.19
CA LEU A 31 -0.31 -3.65 -0.91
C LEU A 31 -1.02 -3.86 -2.26
N LEU A 32 -0.77 -5.01 -2.91
CA LEU A 32 -1.48 -5.42 -4.12
C LEU A 32 -3.00 -5.55 -3.88
N ASP A 33 -3.42 -6.10 -2.75
CA ASP A 33 -4.84 -6.31 -2.47
C ASP A 33 -5.54 -5.01 -2.09
N ILE A 34 -4.86 -4.16 -1.32
CA ILE A 34 -5.34 -2.81 -0.99
C ILE A 34 -5.50 -1.98 -2.28
N TRP A 35 -4.50 -2.04 -3.18
CA TRP A 35 -4.57 -1.34 -4.47
C TRP A 35 -5.75 -1.80 -5.33
N LYS A 36 -6.04 -3.11 -5.38
CA LYS A 36 -7.19 -3.61 -6.15
C LYS A 36 -8.50 -3.00 -5.66
N ALA A 37 -8.71 -2.99 -4.33
CA ALA A 37 -9.89 -2.38 -3.74
C ALA A 37 -9.95 -0.87 -4.03
N ALA A 38 -8.82 -0.17 -3.86
CA ALA A 38 -8.72 1.26 -4.13
C ALA A 38 -9.02 1.62 -5.59
N LYS A 39 -8.50 0.84 -6.54
CA LYS A 39 -8.74 1.05 -7.96
C LYS A 39 -10.19 0.82 -8.35
N ILE A 40 -10.84 -0.22 -7.80
CA ILE A 40 -12.28 -0.48 -8.01
C ILE A 40 -13.12 0.70 -7.55
N ASP A 41 -12.74 1.31 -6.42
CA ASP A 41 -13.43 2.47 -5.86
C ASP A 41 -13.00 3.81 -6.47
N GLY A 42 -12.18 3.77 -7.54
CA GLY A 42 -11.85 4.91 -8.38
C GLY A 42 -10.66 5.76 -7.91
N LEU A 43 -9.84 5.27 -6.98
CA LEU A 43 -8.63 5.98 -6.55
C LEU A 43 -7.60 6.03 -7.69
N ALA A 44 -6.99 7.21 -7.90
CA ALA A 44 -5.91 7.37 -8.86
C ALA A 44 -4.61 6.77 -8.33
N GLU A 45 -3.70 6.44 -9.25
CA GLU A 45 -2.39 5.86 -8.90
C GLU A 45 -1.53 6.84 -8.09
N GLU A 46 -1.56 8.13 -8.47
CA GLU A 46 -0.86 9.21 -7.76
C GLU A 46 -1.38 9.36 -6.32
N ASP A 47 -2.71 9.42 -6.13
CA ASP A 47 -3.30 9.52 -4.79
C ASP A 47 -2.96 8.31 -3.91
N PHE A 48 -2.94 7.10 -4.48
CA PHE A 48 -2.57 5.90 -3.74
C PHE A 48 -1.07 5.89 -3.40
N GLN A 49 -0.23 6.32 -4.34
CA GLN A 49 1.20 6.45 -4.13
C GLN A 49 1.49 7.42 -2.97
N ASP A 50 0.88 8.60 -2.97
CA ASP A 50 1.03 9.60 -1.91
C ASP A 50 0.66 9.02 -0.52
N ILE A 51 -0.47 8.30 -0.44
CA ILE A 51 -0.87 7.63 0.81
C ILE A 51 0.21 6.65 1.29
N VAL A 52 0.74 5.83 0.38
CA VAL A 52 1.77 4.84 0.72
C VAL A 52 3.05 5.54 1.15
N GLU A 53 3.54 6.52 0.40
CA GLU A 53 4.78 7.25 0.72
C GLU A 53 4.71 7.95 2.07
N GLU A 54 3.55 8.50 2.43
CA GLU A 54 3.34 9.11 3.74
C GLU A 54 3.45 8.09 4.88
N VAL A 55 2.97 6.86 4.70
CA VAL A 55 2.99 5.80 5.72
C VAL A 55 4.36 5.11 5.83
N VAL A 56 4.94 4.70 4.71
CA VAL A 56 6.21 3.94 4.65
C VAL A 56 7.43 4.85 4.39
N THR A 57 7.39 6.10 4.87
CA THR A 57 8.36 7.17 4.53
C THR A 57 9.83 6.77 4.64
N LYS A 58 10.20 5.92 5.61
CA LYS A 58 11.59 5.46 5.83
C LYS A 58 12.02 4.29 4.95
N TYR A 59 11.06 3.60 4.35
CA TYR A 59 11.24 2.36 3.60
C TYR A 59 10.67 2.46 2.18
N VAL A 60 10.40 3.68 1.71
CA VAL A 60 9.74 3.94 0.42
C VAL A 60 10.50 3.30 -0.75
N ASP A 61 11.83 3.27 -0.67
CA ASP A 61 12.72 2.65 -1.66
C ASP A 61 12.56 1.12 -1.77
N LEU A 62 11.89 0.49 -0.80
CA LEU A 62 11.63 -0.96 -0.75
C LEU A 62 10.22 -1.33 -1.26
N ILE A 63 9.43 -0.34 -1.66
CA ILE A 63 8.03 -0.55 -2.07
C ILE A 63 7.94 -0.79 -3.58
N TYR A 64 7.20 -1.83 -3.96
CA TYR A 64 6.88 -2.16 -5.35
C TYR A 64 5.41 -1.83 -5.62
N TYR A 65 5.17 -0.73 -6.32
CA TYR A 65 3.82 -0.29 -6.63
C TYR A 65 3.12 -1.22 -7.63
N PRO A 66 1.94 -1.76 -7.30
CA PRO A 66 1.23 -2.76 -8.11
C PRO A 66 0.43 -2.19 -9.29
N PHE A 67 0.79 -1.01 -9.83
CA PHE A 67 -0.02 -0.29 -10.81
C PHE A 67 -0.11 -0.97 -12.18
N SER A 68 0.94 -1.68 -12.59
CA SER A 68 0.96 -2.40 -13.87
C SER A 68 0.22 -3.74 -13.83
N VAL A 69 -0.30 -4.17 -12.68
CA VAL A 69 -1.03 -5.44 -12.58
C VAL A 69 -2.39 -5.26 -13.24
N ALA A 70 -2.66 -6.04 -14.28
CA ALA A 70 -3.96 -6.05 -14.92
C ALA A 70 -5.02 -6.58 -13.94
N ILE A 71 -5.87 -5.69 -13.43
CA ILE A 71 -7.00 -6.05 -12.59
C ILE A 71 -8.15 -6.38 -13.55
N ALA A 72 -8.45 -7.68 -13.71
CA ALA A 72 -9.61 -8.10 -14.48
C ALA A 72 -10.88 -7.68 -13.73
N ALA A 73 -11.75 -6.93 -14.42
CA ALA A 73 -13.04 -6.45 -13.93
C ALA A 73 -14.12 -7.55 -13.99
#